data_AF-A0A6A3QLW9-F1
#
_entry.id   AF-A0A6A3QLW9-F1
#
_cell.length_a   1.000
_cell.length_b   1.000
_cell.length_c   1.000
_cell.angle_alpha   90.00
_cell.angle_beta   90.00
_cell.angle_gamma   90.00
#
_symmetry.space_group_name_H-M   'P 1'
#
loop_
_entity.id
_entity.type
_entity.pdbx_description
1 polymer ?
#
loop_
_entity_poly.entity_id
_entity_poly.type
_entity_poly.pdbx_seq_one_letter_code
_entity_poly.pdbx_strand_id
1 'polypeptide(L)'
;MCMIEAFSDEPPYALDDDDTILEKVFSGEGYPRSDGFADDEWALKRLTDPDWEQRISLSSAITELKLFAEREELRNSVNKTDRVCPGCSAMVGVEFSFCEACGHRVDNIVAASA
;
A
#
# COMPACT_ATOMS: atom_id res chain seq x y z
N MET A 1 -7.74 -5.28 11.35
CA MET A 1 -8.38 -6.04 10.26
C MET A 1 -8.60 -5.22 9.00
N CYS A 2 -9.14 -4.00 9.05
CA CYS A 2 -9.41 -3.19 7.84
C CYS A 2 -8.21 -3.00 6.89
N MET A 3 -6.99 -2.89 7.42
CA MET A 3 -5.79 -2.77 6.57
C MET A 3 -5.48 -4.05 5.78
N ILE A 4 -5.80 -5.22 6.36
CA ILE A 4 -5.62 -6.51 5.69
C ILE A 4 -6.65 -6.64 4.58
N GLU A 5 -7.93 -6.38 4.89
CA GLU A 5 -9.03 -6.38 3.92
C GLU A 5 -8.78 -5.43 2.73
N ALA A 6 -8.34 -4.20 3.02
CA ALA A 6 -8.03 -3.22 1.97
C ALA A 6 -6.86 -3.64 1.06
N PHE A 7 -5.95 -4.49 1.57
CA PHE A 7 -4.81 -4.99 0.81
C PHE A 7 -5.15 -6.27 0.04
N SER A 8 -5.88 -7.20 0.66
CA SER A 8 -6.22 -8.50 0.05
C SER A 8 -7.44 -8.44 -0.87
N ASP A 9 -8.25 -7.37 -0.79
CA ASP A 9 -9.55 -7.26 -1.46
C ASP A 9 -10.51 -8.41 -1.10
N GLU A 10 -10.27 -9.04 0.05
CA GLU A 10 -11.04 -10.17 0.58
C GLU A 10 -11.39 -9.92 2.06
N PRO A 11 -12.60 -10.31 2.50
CA PRO A 11 -13.00 -10.17 3.89
C PRO A 11 -12.11 -11.02 4.81
N PRO A 12 -11.74 -10.53 6.00
CA PRO A 12 -10.97 -11.31 6.96
C PRO A 12 -11.70 -12.61 7.34
N TYR A 13 -11.00 -13.74 7.30
CA TYR A 13 -11.50 -15.10 7.58
C TYR A 13 -12.53 -15.63 6.58
N ALA A 14 -12.74 -14.93 5.46
CA ALA A 14 -13.55 -15.36 4.34
C ALA A 14 -14.94 -15.90 4.74
N LEU A 15 -15.11 -17.24 4.70
CA LEU A 15 -16.36 -17.95 4.96
C LEU A 15 -16.35 -18.71 6.28
N ASP A 16 -15.30 -18.57 7.09
CA ASP A 16 -15.27 -19.18 8.43
C ASP A 16 -16.41 -18.60 9.27
N ASP A 17 -17.11 -19.47 10.00
CA ASP A 17 -18.12 -19.06 10.96
C ASP A 17 -17.48 -18.52 12.25
N ASP A 18 -18.29 -17.82 13.05
CA ASP A 18 -17.83 -17.16 14.28
C ASP A 18 -17.17 -18.14 15.27
N ASP A 19 -17.67 -19.37 15.41
CA ASP A 19 -17.12 -20.35 16.35
C ASP A 19 -15.73 -20.82 15.89
N THR A 20 -15.58 -21.09 14.60
CA THR A 20 -14.29 -21.41 13.97
C THR A 20 -13.28 -20.28 14.14
N ILE A 21 -13.69 -19.02 13.95
CA ILE A 21 -12.81 -17.86 14.12
C ILE A 21 -12.38 -17.70 15.58
N LEU A 22 -13.32 -17.85 16.52
CA LEU A 22 -13.02 -17.77 17.95
C LEU A 22 -12.01 -18.85 18.37
N GLU A 23 -12.17 -20.09 17.89
CA GLU A 23 -11.22 -21.17 18.17
C GLU A 23 -9.80 -20.83 17.68
N LYS A 24 -9.67 -20.28 16.46
CA LYS A 24 -8.38 -19.82 15.91
C LYS A 24 -7.76 -18.72 16.77
N VAL A 25 -8.56 -17.71 17.14
CA VAL A 25 -8.08 -16.60 17.98
C VAL A 25 -7.63 -17.09 19.36
N PHE A 26 -8.41 -17.97 20.00
CA PHE A 26 -8.08 -18.50 21.33
C PHE A 26 -6.90 -19.48 21.33
N SER A 27 -6.71 -20.23 20.25
CA SER A 27 -5.54 -21.10 20.07
C SER A 27 -4.26 -20.32 19.72
N GLY A 28 -4.36 -19.00 19.52
CA GLY A 28 -3.24 -18.15 19.13
C GLY A 28 -2.86 -18.27 17.66
N GLU A 29 -3.71 -18.92 16.84
CA GLU A 29 -3.57 -18.96 15.39
C GLU A 29 -3.91 -17.57 14.84
N GLY A 30 -2.87 -16.75 14.67
CA GLY A 30 -3.00 -15.42 14.10
C GLY A 30 -3.47 -15.47 12.65
N TYR A 31 -4.03 -14.36 12.17
CA TYR A 31 -4.48 -14.23 10.78
C TYR A 31 -3.33 -14.56 9.79
N PRO A 32 -3.59 -15.39 8.75
CA PRO A 32 -2.55 -15.79 7.81
C PRO A 32 -2.02 -14.58 7.04
N ARG A 33 -0.70 -14.50 6.89
CA ARG A 33 -0.07 -13.42 6.11
C ARG A 33 -0.41 -13.60 4.64
N SER A 34 -1.00 -12.58 4.01
CA SER A 34 -1.21 -12.55 2.56
C SER A 34 0.10 -12.23 1.83
N ASP A 35 0.20 -12.69 0.58
CA ASP A 35 1.34 -12.41 -0.28
C ASP A 35 1.45 -10.91 -0.57
N GLY A 36 2.68 -10.40 -0.68
CA GLY A 36 2.95 -9.01 -1.08
C GLY A 36 3.21 -8.02 0.05
N PHE A 37 2.90 -8.34 1.30
CA PHE A 37 3.33 -7.51 2.44
C PHE A 37 4.84 -7.61 2.66
N ALA A 38 5.52 -6.49 2.89
CA ALA A 38 6.87 -6.50 3.46
C ALA A 38 6.84 -6.94 4.94
N ASP A 39 7.98 -7.40 5.47
CA ASP A 39 8.06 -7.90 6.85
C ASP A 39 7.72 -6.83 7.89
N ASP A 40 8.14 -5.59 7.64
CA ASP A 40 7.89 -4.46 8.52
C ASP A 40 6.45 -3.94 8.40
N GLU A 41 5.86 -3.97 7.21
CA GLU A 41 4.44 -3.67 7.02
C GLU A 41 3.55 -4.70 7.73
N TRP A 42 3.90 -5.99 7.62
CA TRP A 42 3.19 -7.06 8.31
C TRP A 42 3.30 -6.96 9.84
N ALA A 43 4.37 -6.36 10.37
CA ALA A 43 4.54 -6.13 11.81
C ALA A 43 3.47 -5.19 12.40
N LEU A 44 2.72 -4.43 11.59
CA LEU A 44 1.55 -3.68 12.05
C LEU A 44 0.39 -4.57 12.52
N LYS A 45 0.45 -5.90 12.30
CA LYS A 45 -0.49 -6.85 12.92
C LYS A 45 -0.52 -6.77 14.46
N ARG A 46 0.46 -6.11 15.10
CA ARG A 46 0.42 -5.75 16.53
C ARG A 46 -0.83 -4.96 16.92
N LEU A 47 -1.52 -4.30 15.97
CA LEU A 47 -2.82 -3.68 16.23
C LEU A 47 -3.90 -4.70 16.62
N THR A 48 -3.74 -5.96 16.23
CA THR A 48 -4.64 -7.07 16.53
C THR A 48 -4.00 -8.07 17.49
N ASP A 49 -3.05 -7.64 18.33
CA ASP A 49 -2.46 -8.52 19.34
C ASP A 49 -3.56 -9.05 20.28
N PRO A 50 -3.60 -10.36 20.59
CA PRO A 50 -4.56 -10.92 21.54
C PRO A 50 -4.48 -10.23 22.91
N ASP A 51 -3.26 -9.94 23.38
CA ASP A 51 -3.04 -9.17 24.60
C ASP A 51 -3.15 -7.68 24.30
N TRP A 52 -4.16 -7.03 24.88
CA TRP A 52 -4.43 -5.62 24.66
C TRP A 52 -3.30 -4.72 25.18
N GLU A 53 -2.49 -5.16 26.15
CA GLU A 53 -1.33 -4.42 26.65
C GLU A 53 -0.14 -4.46 25.68
N GLN A 54 -0.06 -5.50 24.83
CA GLN A 54 0.96 -5.62 23.80
C GLN A 54 0.57 -4.92 22.50
N ARG A 55 -0.68 -4.46 22.38
CA ARG A 55 -1.14 -3.73 21.20
C ARG A 55 -0.38 -2.42 21.06
N ILE A 56 0.13 -2.19 19.86
CA ILE A 56 0.69 -0.90 19.51
C ILE A 56 -0.36 0.20 19.69
N SER A 57 0.06 1.36 20.21
CA SER A 57 -0.82 2.52 20.30
C SER A 57 -1.23 3.01 18.90
N LEU A 58 -2.44 3.59 18.80
CA LEU A 58 -2.92 4.13 17.53
C LEU A 58 -2.00 5.24 16.99
N SER A 59 -1.44 6.08 17.86
CA SER A 59 -0.51 7.14 17.46
C SER A 59 0.80 6.59 16.89
N SER A 60 1.34 5.52 17.49
CA SER A 60 2.51 4.83 16.96
C SER A 60 2.21 4.16 15.62
N ALA A 61 1.06 3.50 15.48
CA ALA A 61 0.64 2.88 14.21
C ALA A 61 0.48 3.91 13.08
N ILE A 62 -0.13 5.08 13.36
CA ILE A 62 -0.23 6.18 12.39
C ILE A 62 1.16 6.69 12.00
N THR A 63 2.10 6.75 12.94
CA THR A 63 3.47 7.18 12.66
C THR A 63 4.18 6.19 11.73
N GLU A 64 4.06 4.88 11.98
CA GLU A 64 4.62 3.84 11.12
C GLU A 64 3.97 3.85 9.72
N LEU A 65 2.65 4.00 9.63
CA LEU A 65 1.94 4.13 8.34
C LEU A 65 2.41 5.32 7.51
N LYS A 66 2.67 6.47 8.15
CA LYS A 66 3.25 7.64 7.45
C LYS A 66 4.62 7.34 6.87
N LEU A 67 5.48 6.65 7.63
CA LEU A 67 6.81 6.25 7.15
C LEU A 67 6.72 5.29 5.96
N PHE A 68 5.74 4.39 5.95
CA PHE A 68 5.51 3.50 4.80
C PHE A 68 5.01 4.28 3.58
N ALA A 69 4.08 5.22 3.76
CA ALA A 69 3.60 6.07 2.68
C ALA A 69 4.73 6.93 2.07
N GLU A 70 5.57 7.55 2.90
CA GLU A 70 6.74 8.32 2.44
C GLU A 70 7.74 7.44 1.67
N ARG A 71 7.98 6.21 2.16
CA ARG A 71 8.84 5.23 1.48
C ARG A 71 8.26 4.81 0.13
N GLU A 72 6.94 4.58 0.07
CA GLU A 72 6.24 4.24 -1.17
C GLU A 72 6.30 5.40 -2.17
N GLU A 73 6.05 6.63 -1.73
CA GLU A 73 6.20 7.83 -2.56
C GLU A 73 7.62 7.96 -3.11
N LEU A 74 8.64 7.71 -2.28
CA LEU A 74 10.03 7.76 -2.73
C LEU A 74 10.29 6.67 -3.78
N ARG A 75 9.87 5.42 -3.54
CA ARG A 75 10.00 4.31 -4.51
C ARG A 75 9.30 4.63 -5.83
N ASN A 76 8.08 5.19 -5.76
CA ASN A 76 7.31 5.54 -6.94
C ASN A 76 7.86 6.79 -7.66
N SER A 77 8.49 7.72 -6.94
CA SER A 77 9.11 8.91 -7.53
C SER A 77 10.38 8.61 -8.32
N VAL A 78 11.13 7.56 -7.97
CA VAL A 78 12.28 7.10 -8.78
C VAL A 78 11.85 6.62 -10.16
N ASN A 79 10.58 6.22 -10.33
CA ASN A 79 9.96 5.88 -11.61
C ASN A 79 9.17 7.05 -12.24
N LYS A 80 9.10 8.22 -11.59
CA LYS A 80 8.52 9.44 -12.20
C LYS A 80 9.58 10.09 -13.05
N THR A 81 9.27 10.25 -14.33
CA THR A 81 10.15 10.95 -15.25
C THR A 81 9.82 12.43 -15.28
N ASP A 82 10.80 13.27 -15.61
CA ASP A 82 10.62 14.72 -15.85
C ASP A 82 9.72 15.05 -17.06
N ARG A 83 8.95 14.09 -17.56
CA ARG A 83 8.05 14.29 -18.70
C ARG A 83 6.81 15.01 -18.22
N VAL A 84 6.69 16.26 -18.64
CA VAL A 84 5.52 17.10 -18.41
C VAL A 84 4.65 17.11 -19.67
N CYS A 85 3.35 16.88 -19.51
CA CYS A 85 2.39 16.95 -20.59
C CYS A 85 2.32 18.39 -21.14
N PRO A 86 2.56 18.61 -22.45
CA PRO A 86 2.52 19.97 -23.02
C PRO A 86 1.11 20.55 -23.12
N GLY A 87 0.06 19.72 -22.99
CA GLY A 87 -1.33 20.17 -23.08
C GLY A 87 -1.92 20.67 -21.76
N CYS A 88 -1.52 20.11 -20.61
CA CYS A 88 -2.09 20.45 -19.30
C CYS A 88 -1.08 20.55 -18.16
N SER A 89 0.21 20.37 -18.45
CA SER A 89 1.31 20.41 -17.47
C SER A 89 1.29 19.32 -16.39
N ALA A 90 0.46 18.28 -16.54
CA ALA A 90 0.52 17.11 -15.66
C ALA A 90 1.82 16.32 -15.87
N MET A 91 2.36 15.73 -14.79
CA MET A 91 3.48 14.79 -14.89
C MET A 91 3.01 13.48 -15.54
N VAL A 92 3.83 12.91 -16.42
CA VAL A 92 3.51 11.69 -17.17
C VAL A 92 4.66 10.68 -17.00
N GLY A 93 4.34 9.42 -16.69
CA GLY A 93 5.34 8.35 -16.59
C GLY A 93 5.92 7.98 -17.97
N VAL A 94 7.15 7.45 -18.01
CA VAL A 94 7.81 7.10 -19.28
C VAL A 94 7.10 6.01 -20.06
N GLU A 95 6.40 5.13 -19.37
CA GLU A 95 5.65 4.02 -19.98
C GLU A 95 4.48 4.51 -20.85
N PHE A 96 4.03 5.75 -20.65
CA PHE A 96 2.80 6.26 -21.24
C PHE A 96 3.07 7.12 -22.46
N SER A 97 2.43 6.77 -23.57
CA SER A 97 2.41 7.59 -24.81
C SER A 97 1.35 8.70 -24.75
N PHE A 98 0.47 8.69 -23.75
CA PHE A 98 -0.65 9.63 -23.60
C PHE A 98 -0.75 10.11 -22.15
N CYS A 99 -1.15 11.36 -21.96
CA CYS A 99 -1.41 11.92 -20.65
C CYS A 99 -2.76 11.42 -20.12
N GLU A 100 -2.75 10.78 -18.96
CA GLU A 100 -3.96 10.24 -18.32
C GLU A 100 -4.92 11.34 -17.83
N ALA A 101 -4.46 12.59 -17.69
CA ALA A 101 -5.29 13.71 -17.24
C ALA A 101 -6.07 14.40 -18.37
N CYS A 102 -5.50 14.50 -19.58
CA CYS A 102 -6.11 15.28 -20.67
C CYS A 102 -6.13 14.58 -22.04
N GLY A 103 -5.58 13.37 -22.15
CA GLY A 103 -5.52 12.61 -23.40
C GLY A 103 -4.50 13.11 -24.42
N HIS A 104 -3.71 14.15 -24.09
CA HIS A 104 -2.69 14.65 -24.99
C HIS A 104 -1.56 13.63 -25.19
N ARG A 105 -1.13 13.42 -26.43
CA ARG A 105 -0.05 12.49 -26.75
C ARG A 105 1.29 13.08 -26.32
N VAL A 106 2.07 12.31 -25.56
CA VAL A 106 3.39 12.72 -25.06
C VAL A 106 4.43 11.95 -25.84
N ASP A 107 4.93 12.55 -26.92
CA ASP A 107 5.97 11.93 -27.74
C ASP A 107 7.29 11.86 -26.95
N ASN A 108 8.08 10.80 -27.16
CA ASN A 108 9.43 10.66 -26.60
C ASN A 108 10.35 11.72 -27.24
N ILE A 109 10.26 12.97 -26.77
CA ILE A 109 11.22 13.99 -27.15
C ILE A 109 12.52 13.63 -26.43
N VAL A 110 13.44 13.10 -27.25
CA VAL A 110 14.84 12.86 -26.99
C VAL A 110 15.43 13.99 -26.13
N ALA A 111 16.22 13.59 -25.12
CA ALA A 111 17.00 14.46 -24.25
C ALA A 111 17.43 15.75 -24.98
N ALA A 112 17.02 16.91 -24.44
CA ALA A 112 17.54 18.19 -24.87
C ALA A 112 19.06 18.19 -24.62
N SER A 113 19.80 18.00 -25.71
CA SER A 113 21.23 18.26 -25.77
C SER A 113 21.43 19.75 -26.05
N ALA A 114 22.51 20.28 -25.46
CA ALA A 114 23.11 21.61 -25.58
C ALA A 114 22.68 22.66 -24.54
#